data_AF-A0A3L6P1K7-F1
#
_entry.id   AF-A0A3L6P1K7-F1
#
_cell.length_a   1.000
_cell.length_b   1.000
_cell.length_c   1.000
_cell.angle_alpha   90.00
_cell.angle_beta   90.00
_cell.angle_gamma   90.00
#
_symmetry.space_group_name_H-M   'P 1'
#
loop_
_entity.id
_entity.type
_entity.pdbx_description
1 polymer ?
#
loop_
_entity_poly.entity_id
_entity_poly.type
_entity_poly.pdbx_seq_one_letter_code
_entity_poly.pdbx_strand_id
1 'polypeptide(L)'
;MPLETIYGSDGTKARLRIDAIDSRLCYVRTSRPIYGFAVDGASSRDPRFGKFPSEGFSSVQLWRRDRDRPWTLNLYLNERNALSALEDATQKEIDSQGDHELRVRPAEQAADRLEVTVSCAYSNANTPGTIPALDELLKFMPTWAAVTKKNVGLVEVRKTHKV
;
A
#
# COMPACT_ATOMS: atom_id res chain seq x y z
N MET A 1 12.74 -8.35 -4.08
CA MET A 1 11.41 -7.70 -3.97
C MET A 1 11.23 -6.75 -5.14
N PRO A 2 10.63 -7.20 -6.26
CA PRO A 2 10.24 -6.29 -7.32
C PRO A 2 9.08 -5.39 -6.87
N LEU A 3 9.21 -4.10 -7.16
CA LEU A 3 8.18 -3.10 -6.93
C LEU A 3 7.85 -2.41 -8.25
N GLU A 4 6.71 -2.77 -8.82
CA GLU A 4 6.20 -2.16 -10.03
C GLU A 4 5.15 -1.11 -9.67
N THR A 5 5.26 0.05 -10.31
CA THR A 5 4.30 1.14 -10.12
C THR A 5 3.74 1.48 -11.49
N ILE A 6 2.43 1.35 -11.64
CA ILE A 6 1.68 1.63 -12.84
C ILE A 6 0.74 2.78 -12.49
N TYR A 7 0.92 3.95 -13.07
CA TYR A 7 0.05 5.09 -12.80
C TYR A 7 -1.09 5.14 -13.83
N GLY A 8 -2.28 5.59 -13.42
CA GLY A 8 -3.31 5.99 -14.37
C GLY A 8 -2.90 7.28 -15.06
N SER A 9 -3.26 7.46 -16.34
CA SER A 9 -2.83 8.59 -17.19
C SER A 9 -3.08 9.98 -16.61
N ASP A 10 -3.98 10.09 -15.63
CA ASP A 10 -4.52 11.37 -15.16
C ASP A 10 -3.89 11.85 -13.84
N GLY A 11 -2.92 11.12 -13.29
CA GLY A 11 -2.26 11.49 -12.03
C GLY A 11 -3.16 11.43 -10.79
N THR A 12 -4.37 10.88 -10.93
CA THR A 12 -5.39 10.81 -9.87
C THR A 12 -5.46 9.45 -9.17
N LYS A 13 -4.88 8.42 -9.79
CA LYS A 13 -4.81 7.04 -9.29
C LYS A 13 -3.40 6.47 -9.49
N ALA A 14 -2.91 5.74 -8.50
CA ALA A 14 -1.63 5.02 -8.59
C ALA A 14 -1.84 3.54 -8.29
N ARG A 15 -1.36 2.65 -9.16
CA ARG A 15 -1.36 1.19 -8.93
C ARG A 15 0.04 0.74 -8.56
N LEU A 16 0.13 -0.01 -7.48
CA LEU A 16 1.38 -0.53 -6.92
C LEU A 16 1.28 -2.05 -6.86
N ARG A 17 2.21 -2.73 -7.54
CA ARG A 17 2.36 -4.19 -7.46
C ARG A 17 3.56 -4.50 -6.58
N ILE A 18 3.28 -5.10 -5.43
CA ILE A 18 4.25 -5.45 -4.40
C ILE A 18 4.44 -6.96 -4.41
N ASP A 19 5.58 -7.41 -4.92
CA ASP A 19 5.97 -8.81 -4.84
C ASP A 19 7.04 -8.98 -3.75
N ALA A 20 6.59 -9.32 -2.55
CA ALA A 20 7.45 -9.55 -1.40
C ALA A 20 7.38 -11.02 -0.98
N ILE A 21 8.32 -11.83 -1.47
CA ILE A 21 8.44 -13.25 -1.13
C ILE A 21 8.60 -13.41 0.38
N ASP A 22 7.94 -14.44 0.95
CA ASP A 22 7.97 -14.79 2.38
C ASP A 22 7.63 -13.64 3.35
N SER A 23 6.96 -12.60 2.86
CA SER A 23 6.51 -11.47 3.67
C SER A 23 5.04 -11.62 4.05
N ARG A 24 4.73 -11.33 5.32
CA ARG A 24 3.35 -11.38 5.85
C ARG A 24 2.72 -10.00 6.00
N LEU A 25 3.56 -9.01 6.21
CA LEU A 25 3.16 -7.66 6.55
C LEU A 25 3.99 -6.70 5.71
N CYS A 26 3.33 -5.75 5.04
CA CYS A 26 4.01 -4.68 4.34
C CYS A 26 3.40 -3.34 4.74
N TYR A 27 4.25 -2.34 4.89
CA TYR A 27 3.87 -0.96 5.14
C TYR A 27 4.15 -0.17 3.88
N VAL A 28 3.12 0.47 3.36
CA VAL A 28 3.22 1.42 2.26
C VAL A 28 3.08 2.81 2.86
N ARG A 29 4.11 3.65 2.71
CA ARG A 29 4.11 5.04 3.16
C ARG A 29 4.21 5.96 1.95
N THR A 30 3.42 7.02 1.93
CA THR A 30 3.40 8.03 0.87
C THR A 30 3.93 9.36 1.37
N SER A 31 4.57 10.15 0.50
CA SER A 31 5.04 11.51 0.84
C SER A 31 3.90 12.50 1.10
N ARG A 32 2.74 12.29 0.47
CA ARG A 32 1.54 13.12 0.60
C ARG A 32 0.31 12.27 0.96
N PRO A 33 -0.74 12.87 1.55
CA PRO A 33 -1.97 12.16 1.87
C PRO A 33 -2.61 11.52 0.64
N ILE A 34 -3.13 10.32 0.84
CA ILE A 34 -4.06 9.63 -0.06
C ILE A 34 -5.43 9.59 0.61
N TYR A 35 -6.48 9.51 -0.19
CA TYR A 35 -7.86 9.63 0.29
C TYR A 35 -8.61 8.31 0.24
N GLY A 36 -7.99 7.26 -0.27
CA GLY A 36 -8.53 5.91 -0.29
C GLY A 36 -7.54 4.92 -0.87
N PHE A 37 -7.85 3.64 -0.67
CA PHE A 37 -7.15 2.54 -1.33
C PHE A 37 -8.07 1.34 -1.57
N ALA A 38 -7.71 0.51 -2.53
CA ALA A 38 -8.33 -0.79 -2.78
C ALA A 38 -7.25 -1.83 -3.08
N VAL A 39 -7.43 -3.05 -2.61
CA VAL A 39 -6.51 -4.17 -2.90
C VAL A 39 -7.22 -5.15 -3.82
N ASP A 40 -6.63 -5.48 -4.95
CA ASP A 40 -7.22 -6.44 -5.89
C ASP A 40 -7.36 -7.81 -5.21
N GLY A 41 -8.54 -8.42 -5.33
CA GLY A 41 -8.85 -9.70 -4.71
C GLY A 41 -9.19 -9.62 -3.22
N ALA A 42 -9.16 -8.44 -2.59
CA ALA A 42 -9.71 -8.24 -1.26
C ALA A 42 -11.24 -8.11 -1.31
N SER A 43 -11.88 -8.46 -0.20
CA SER A 43 -13.32 -8.24 0.00
C SER A 43 -13.64 -6.74 -0.05
N SER A 44 -14.91 -6.41 -0.32
CA SER A 44 -15.40 -5.05 -0.18
C SER A 44 -15.14 -4.53 1.24
N ARG A 45 -14.93 -3.22 1.35
CA ARG A 45 -14.67 -2.56 2.63
C ARG A 45 -15.91 -2.73 3.52
N ASP A 46 -15.70 -3.23 4.73
CA ASP A 46 -16.79 -3.41 5.69
C ASP A 46 -17.40 -2.04 6.06
N PRO A 47 -18.73 -1.86 5.95
CA PRO A 47 -19.40 -0.60 6.30
C PRO A 47 -19.11 -0.11 7.73
N ARG A 48 -18.77 -1.03 8.65
CA ARG A 48 -18.42 -0.70 10.04
C ARG A 48 -17.16 0.15 10.16
N PHE A 49 -16.30 0.19 9.13
CA PHE A 49 -15.11 1.03 9.12
C PHE A 49 -15.38 2.51 8.81
N GLY A 50 -16.63 2.87 8.49
CA GLY A 50 -17.02 4.27 8.22
C GLY A 50 -16.39 4.84 6.95
N LYS A 51 -16.43 6.17 6.81
CA LYS A 51 -15.84 6.87 5.65
C LYS A 51 -14.31 6.98 5.80
N PHE A 52 -13.61 7.23 4.69
CA PHE A 52 -12.22 7.65 4.78
C PHE A 52 -12.15 9.04 5.41
N PRO A 53 -11.07 9.37 6.17
CA PRO A 53 -10.89 10.70 6.73
C PRO A 53 -10.71 11.73 5.62
N SER A 54 -11.32 12.91 5.77
CA SER A 54 -11.17 14.02 4.83
C SER A 54 -9.75 14.60 4.84
N GLU A 55 -9.01 14.52 5.96
CA GLU A 55 -7.59 14.89 5.94
C GLU A 55 -6.69 13.92 5.14
N GLY A 56 -7.24 12.77 4.70
CA GLY A 56 -6.49 11.69 4.09
C GLY A 56 -5.57 10.96 5.08
N PHE A 57 -4.76 10.05 4.55
CA PHE A 57 -3.80 9.28 5.33
C PHE A 57 -2.55 9.02 4.49
N SER A 58 -1.41 8.78 5.14
CA SER A 58 -0.11 8.62 4.46
C SER A 58 0.50 7.23 4.61
N SER A 59 -0.17 6.32 5.32
CA SER A 59 0.31 4.95 5.49
C SER A 59 -0.81 3.93 5.32
N VAL A 60 -0.47 2.81 4.70
CA VAL A 60 -1.32 1.63 4.53
C VAL A 60 -0.55 0.43 5.03
N GLN A 61 -1.15 -0.31 5.96
CA GLN A 61 -0.62 -1.57 6.46
C GLN A 61 -1.34 -2.73 5.75
N LEU A 62 -0.58 -3.52 5.00
CA LEU A 62 -1.06 -4.68 4.26
C LEU A 62 -0.70 -5.95 5.02
N TRP A 63 -1.66 -6.84 5.17
CA TRP A 63 -1.45 -8.16 5.76
C TRP A 63 -2.06 -9.24 4.87
N ARG A 64 -1.40 -10.40 4.78
CA ARG A 64 -1.94 -11.57 4.07
C ARG A 64 -1.60 -12.86 4.82
N ARG A 65 -2.47 -13.86 4.69
CA ARG A 65 -2.19 -15.23 5.18
C ARG A 65 -1.37 -16.04 4.18
N ASP A 66 -1.68 -15.90 2.90
CA ASP A 66 -1.07 -16.66 1.81
C ASP A 66 0.24 -15.99 1.37
N ARG A 67 1.34 -16.75 1.28
CA ARG A 67 2.68 -16.18 1.04
C ARG A 67 3.04 -15.97 -0.43
N ASP A 68 2.24 -16.51 -1.35
CA ASP A 68 2.64 -16.72 -2.75
C ASP A 68 1.95 -15.78 -3.75
N ARG A 69 1.21 -14.78 -3.27
CA ARG A 69 0.47 -13.85 -4.15
C ARG A 69 0.89 -12.39 -3.96
N PRO A 70 1.39 -11.71 -4.99
CA PRO A 70 1.75 -10.29 -4.89
C PRO A 70 0.52 -9.46 -4.55
N TRP A 71 0.71 -8.35 -3.82
CA TRP A 71 -0.35 -7.38 -3.61
C TRP A 71 -0.45 -6.46 -4.83
N THR A 72 -1.65 -6.25 -5.35
CA THR A 72 -1.94 -5.13 -6.25
C THR A 72 -2.79 -4.12 -5.51
N LEU A 73 -2.20 -2.97 -5.21
CA LEU A 73 -2.79 -1.90 -4.44
C LEU A 73 -3.12 -0.73 -5.36
N ASN A 74 -4.37 -0.29 -5.38
CA ASN A 74 -4.81 0.93 -6.03
C ASN A 74 -4.93 2.04 -4.98
N LEU A 75 -4.25 3.16 -5.20
CA LEU A 75 -4.25 4.34 -4.33
C LEU A 75 -5.02 5.47 -5.00
N TYR A 76 -5.90 6.13 -4.25
CA TYR A 76 -6.67 7.29 -4.70
C TYR A 76 -6.05 8.57 -4.16
N LEU A 77 -5.58 9.44 -5.07
CA LEU A 77 -4.80 10.64 -4.74
C LEU A 77 -5.65 11.90 -4.52
N ASN A 78 -6.96 11.81 -4.77
CA ASN A 78 -7.94 12.87 -4.53
C ASN A 78 -9.20 12.29 -3.85
N GLU A 79 -9.90 13.11 -3.08
CA GLU A 79 -11.13 12.70 -2.36
C GLU A 79 -12.22 12.20 -3.31
N ARG A 80 -12.43 12.92 -4.42
CA ARG A 80 -13.47 12.59 -5.41
C ARG A 80 -13.36 11.17 -5.95
N ASN A 81 -12.15 10.68 -6.21
CA ASN A 81 -11.98 9.31 -6.71
C ASN A 81 -12.07 8.26 -5.61
N ALA A 82 -11.77 8.64 -4.37
CA ALA A 82 -11.99 7.74 -3.23
C ALA A 82 -13.49 7.53 -2.99
N LEU A 83 -14.28 8.59 -3.14
CA LEU A 83 -15.75 8.53 -3.05
C LEU A 83 -16.36 7.70 -4.17
N SER A 84 -15.95 7.91 -5.44
CA SER A 84 -16.46 7.08 -6.53
C SER A 84 -16.06 5.61 -6.43
N ALA A 85 -14.87 5.30 -5.90
CA ALA A 85 -14.47 3.91 -5.64
C ALA A 85 -15.26 3.24 -4.50
N LEU A 86 -15.73 4.01 -3.51
CA LEU A 86 -16.63 3.52 -2.47
C LEU A 86 -18.04 3.29 -3.00
N GLU A 87 -18.49 4.14 -3.92
CA GLU A 87 -19.77 3.99 -4.63
C GLU A 87 -19.73 2.76 -5.55
N ASP A 88 -18.69 2.55 -6.35
CA ASP A 88 -18.50 1.35 -7.19
C ASP A 88 -18.48 0.03 -6.38
N ALA A 89 -18.00 0.07 -5.13
CA ALA A 89 -18.01 -1.10 -4.23
C ALA A 89 -19.38 -1.38 -3.60
N THR A 90 -20.25 -0.37 -3.54
CA THR A 90 -21.60 -0.43 -2.96
C THR A 90 -22.65 -0.70 -4.05
N GLN A 91 -22.43 -0.21 -5.28
CA GLN A 91 -23.34 -0.28 -6.42
C GLN A 91 -23.28 -1.62 -7.21
N LYS A 92 -23.00 -2.74 -6.54
CA LYS A 92 -23.30 -4.08 -7.09
C LYS A 92 -24.73 -4.56 -6.80
N GLU A 93 -25.50 -3.78 -6.06
CA GLU A 93 -26.95 -3.90 -6.02
C GLU A 93 -27.57 -2.50 -6.19
N ILE A 94 -28.45 -2.40 -7.19
CA ILE A 94 -29.35 -1.30 -7.53
C ILE A 94 -28.77 -0.25 -8.50
N ASP A 95 -29.25 -0.38 -9.73
CA ASP A 95 -29.09 0.50 -10.89
C ASP A 95 -29.79 1.86 -10.71
N SER A 96 -29.38 2.82 -11.54
CA SER A 96 -30.02 4.08 -11.94
C SER A 96 -29.79 5.39 -11.15
N GLN A 97 -28.96 6.25 -11.78
CA GLN A 97 -29.27 7.62 -12.21
C GLN A 97 -28.93 8.81 -11.29
N GLY A 98 -28.11 9.72 -11.82
CA GLY A 98 -28.01 11.11 -11.34
C GLY A 98 -26.71 11.84 -11.70
N ASP A 99 -26.60 12.34 -12.94
CA ASP A 99 -25.55 13.27 -13.35
C ASP A 99 -25.66 14.61 -12.61
N HIS A 100 -24.68 14.94 -11.76
CA HIS A 100 -24.52 16.29 -11.22
C HIS A 100 -23.06 16.75 -11.32
N GLU A 101 -22.78 17.52 -12.38
CA GLU A 101 -21.51 18.20 -12.63
C GLU A 101 -21.38 19.43 -11.71
N LEU A 102 -20.47 19.35 -10.73
CA LEU A 102 -20.03 20.51 -9.94
C LEU A 102 -18.54 20.80 -10.23
N ARG A 103 -18.31 21.77 -11.13
CA ARG A 103 -16.99 22.32 -11.44
C ARG A 103 -16.44 23.10 -10.24
N VAL A 104 -15.62 22.42 -9.45
CA VAL A 104 -14.78 23.08 -8.44
C VAL A 104 -13.51 23.56 -9.14
N ARG A 105 -13.14 24.80 -8.83
CA ARG A 105 -11.98 25.51 -9.35
C ARG A 105 -10.71 24.66 -9.20
N PRO A 106 -9.80 24.62 -10.18
CA PRO A 106 -8.56 23.87 -10.03
C PRO A 106 -7.76 24.50 -8.91
N ALA A 107 -7.58 23.77 -7.81
CA ALA A 107 -6.60 24.12 -6.80
C ALA A 107 -5.23 24.09 -7.48
N GLU A 108 -4.64 25.26 -7.60
CA GLU A 108 -3.37 25.49 -8.27
C GLU A 108 -2.26 24.65 -7.64
N GLN A 109 -1.61 23.84 -8.48
CA GLN A 109 -0.19 23.53 -8.44
C GLN A 109 0.36 22.89 -7.15
N ALA A 110 0.12 21.59 -7.01
CA ALA A 110 1.10 20.67 -6.45
C ALA A 110 1.11 19.38 -7.28
N ALA A 111 1.59 19.47 -8.51
CA ALA A 111 2.15 18.34 -9.27
C ALA A 111 3.47 17.88 -8.60
N ASP A 112 3.41 17.69 -7.28
CA ASP A 112 4.55 17.37 -6.47
C ASP A 112 4.70 15.85 -6.40
N ARG A 113 5.95 15.41 -6.51
CA ARG A 113 6.33 14.01 -6.72
C ARG A 113 5.73 13.14 -5.62
N LEU A 114 5.00 12.09 -6.02
CA LEU A 114 4.57 11.06 -5.06
C LEU A 114 5.73 10.10 -4.83
N GLU A 115 6.29 10.17 -3.64
CA GLU A 115 7.24 9.19 -3.15
C GLU A 115 6.48 8.09 -2.41
N VAL A 116 6.77 6.85 -2.78
CA VAL A 116 6.20 5.66 -2.16
C VAL A 116 7.34 4.83 -1.57
N THR A 117 7.26 4.60 -0.28
CA THR A 117 8.17 3.73 0.46
C THR A 117 7.41 2.47 0.84
N VAL A 118 7.94 1.31 0.46
CA VAL A 118 7.41 0.02 0.87
C VAL A 118 8.44 -0.69 1.74
N SER A 119 8.05 -1.06 2.95
CA SER A 119 8.85 -1.90 3.84
C SER A 119 8.07 -3.15 4.19
N CYS A 120 8.70 -4.32 4.08
CA CYS A 120 8.03 -5.61 4.29
C CYS A 120 8.72 -6.43 5.38
N ALA A 121 7.90 -7.07 6.21
CA ALA A 121 8.33 -7.95 7.29
C ALA A 121 8.27 -9.41 6.85
N TYR A 122 9.39 -10.11 7.02
CA TYR A 122 9.45 -11.56 6.87
C TYR A 122 8.50 -12.25 7.84
N SER A 123 7.87 -13.30 7.32
CA SER A 123 6.81 -14.06 7.98
C SER A 123 7.31 -15.08 9.00
N ASN A 124 8.54 -15.59 8.84
CA ASN A 124 9.00 -16.77 9.57
C ASN A 124 10.50 -16.73 9.82
N ALA A 125 10.90 -16.68 11.08
CA ALA A 125 12.29 -16.84 11.51
C ALA A 125 12.58 -18.26 12.04
N ASN A 126 11.58 -19.15 12.06
CA ASN A 126 11.72 -20.51 12.58
C ASN A 126 12.25 -21.51 11.53
N THR A 127 12.29 -21.11 10.27
CA THR A 127 12.81 -21.93 9.16
C THR A 127 14.13 -21.33 8.67
N PRO A 128 15.25 -22.06 8.77
CA PRO A 128 16.54 -21.63 8.20
C PRO A 128 16.41 -21.33 6.70
N GLY A 129 17.12 -20.34 6.19
CA GLY A 129 17.07 -19.96 4.78
C GLY A 129 15.96 -18.98 4.40
N THR A 130 14.99 -18.73 5.28
CA THR A 130 13.90 -17.78 5.00
C THR A 130 14.35 -16.31 5.12
N ILE A 131 15.34 -16.02 5.96
CA ILE A 131 15.85 -14.66 6.19
C ILE A 131 17.36 -14.68 5.96
N PRO A 132 17.85 -14.48 4.73
CA PRO A 132 19.27 -14.63 4.40
C PRO A 132 20.22 -13.80 5.27
N ALA A 133 19.83 -12.56 5.58
CA ALA A 133 20.64 -11.69 6.42
C ALA A 133 20.59 -12.05 7.93
N LEU A 134 19.57 -12.78 8.39
CA LEU A 134 19.58 -13.38 9.73
C LEU A 134 20.52 -14.59 9.73
N ASP A 135 20.49 -15.42 8.69
CA ASP A 135 21.37 -16.59 8.57
C ASP A 135 22.85 -16.16 8.55
N GLU A 136 23.17 -15.09 7.80
CA GLU A 136 24.50 -14.50 7.78
C GLU A 136 24.93 -13.98 9.16
N LEU A 137 24.05 -13.24 9.84
CA LEU A 137 24.33 -12.72 11.17
C LEU A 137 24.56 -13.85 12.18
N LEU A 138 23.73 -14.89 12.18
CA LEU A 138 23.88 -16.06 13.04
C LEU A 138 25.19 -16.81 12.78
N LYS A 139 25.67 -16.82 11.52
CA LYS A 139 26.94 -17.45 11.14
C LYS A 139 28.16 -16.70 11.65
N PHE A 140 28.11 -15.37 11.70
CA PHE A 140 29.26 -14.52 12.05
C PHE A 140 29.19 -13.92 13.47
N MET A 141 28.06 -14.05 14.17
CA MET A 141 27.94 -13.53 15.53
C MET A 141 28.66 -14.40 16.57
N PRO A 142 29.22 -13.79 17.62
CA PRO A 142 29.77 -14.55 18.74
C PRO A 142 28.64 -15.18 19.58
N THR A 143 28.94 -16.29 20.24
CA THR A 143 27.96 -17.08 21.03
C THR A 143 27.39 -16.33 22.23
N TRP A 144 28.06 -15.29 22.72
CA TRP A 144 27.61 -14.46 23.84
C TRP A 144 26.70 -13.31 23.42
N ALA A 145 26.57 -13.03 22.13
CA ALA A 145 25.70 -11.96 21.64
C ALA A 145 24.24 -12.43 21.50
N ALA A 146 23.29 -11.51 21.63
CA ALA A 146 21.88 -11.75 21.38
C ALA A 146 21.38 -10.79 20.29
N VAL A 147 20.66 -11.33 19.29
CA VAL A 147 20.13 -10.54 18.17
C VAL A 147 18.72 -10.07 18.50
N THR A 148 18.46 -8.79 18.29
CA THR A 148 17.12 -8.20 18.43
C THR A 148 16.70 -7.49 17.14
N LYS A 149 15.40 -7.50 16.85
CA LYS A 149 14.84 -6.86 15.66
C LYS A 149 14.55 -5.38 15.94
N LYS A 150 15.34 -4.48 15.34
CA LYS A 150 15.16 -3.02 15.51
C LYS A 150 13.90 -2.47 14.81
N ASN A 151 13.67 -2.88 13.56
CA ASN A 151 12.60 -2.37 12.71
C ASN A 151 11.86 -3.51 12.00
N VAL A 152 10.65 -3.20 11.51
CA VAL A 152 9.73 -4.20 10.94
C VAL A 152 10.27 -4.83 9.65
N GLY A 153 10.91 -4.03 8.78
CA GLY A 153 11.54 -4.49 7.55
C GLY A 153 13.06 -4.65 7.70
N LEU A 154 13.58 -5.77 7.21
CA LEU A 154 15.03 -5.93 6.99
C LEU A 154 15.44 -5.31 5.64
N VAL A 155 14.49 -5.20 4.71
CA VAL A 155 14.64 -4.60 3.40
C VAL A 155 13.55 -3.54 3.23
N GLU A 156 13.96 -2.34 2.84
CA GLU A 156 13.09 -1.23 2.50
C GLU A 156 13.32 -0.86 1.03
N VAL A 157 12.24 -0.74 0.27
CA VAL A 157 12.27 -0.29 -1.11
C VAL A 157 11.61 1.08 -1.16
N ARG A 158 12.37 2.09 -1.57
CA ARG A 158 11.87 3.44 -1.76
C ARG A 158 11.85 3.78 -3.23
N LYS A 159 10.72 4.27 -3.72
CA LYS A 159 10.54 4.61 -5.12
C LYS A 159 9.86 5.97 -5.24
N THR A 160 10.59 6.93 -5.80
CA THR A 160 10.12 8.29 -6.02
C THR A 160 9.61 8.42 -7.44
N HIS A 161 8.37 8.86 -7.62
CA HIS A 161 7.78 9.06 -8.94
C HIS A 161 7.25 10.47 -9.13
N LYS A 162 7.38 10.99 -10.35
CA LYS A 162 6.65 12.17 -10.81
C LYS A 162 5.26 11.70 -11.20
N VAL A 163 4.24 12.31 -10.61
CA VAL A 163 2.82 12.10 -10.94
C VAL A 163 2.41 13.13 -11.98
#